data_AF-A0A945UCB5-F1
#
_entry.id   AF-A0A945UCB5-F1
#
_cell.length_a   1.000
_cell.length_b   1.000
_cell.length_c   1.000
_cell.angle_alpha   90.00
_cell.angle_beta   90.00
_cell.angle_gamma   90.00
#
_symmetry.space_group_name_H-M   'P 1'
#
loop_
_entity.id
_entity.type
_entity.pdbx_description
1 polymer ?
#
loop_
_entity_poly.entity_id
_entity_poly.type
_entity_poly.pdbx_seq_one_letter_code
_entity_poly.pdbx_strand_id
1 'polypeptide(L)'
;MRQVVLDTETTGLDWEHGHRVIEIGCVEIVNRKQTSHTYHQYVRPNREIDEAAQEIHGISLEMLADKPLFKEIADDFLNFVDGSELIIHNAAFDVGFLSNELRLSGYG
;
A
#
# COMPACT_ATOMS: atom_id res chain seq x y z
N MET A 1 -15.34 17.59 -1.87
CA MET A 1 -13.94 17.13 -1.89
C MET A 1 -13.94 15.65 -1.56
N ARG A 2 -13.26 14.83 -2.37
CA ARG A 2 -13.14 13.39 -2.17
C ARG A 2 -11.92 13.13 -1.29
N GLN A 3 -12.09 12.29 -0.28
CA GLN A 3 -11.01 11.88 0.63
C GLN A 3 -10.82 10.38 0.50
N VAL A 4 -9.58 9.92 0.62
CA VAL A 4 -9.24 8.50 0.67
C VAL A 4 -8.48 8.25 1.96
N VAL A 5 -9.05 7.42 2.82
CA VAL A 5 -8.32 6.89 3.98
C VAL A 5 -7.50 5.71 3.48
N LEU A 6 -6.19 5.74 3.72
CA LEU A 6 -5.25 4.76 3.21
C LEU A 6 -4.37 4.24 4.34
N ASP A 7 -4.06 2.95 4.26
CA ASP A 7 -3.14 2.24 5.13
C ASP A 7 -2.34 1.21 4.32
N THR A 8 -1.09 0.96 4.71
CA THR A 8 -0.23 -0.04 4.07
C THR A 8 0.37 -1.00 5.08
N GLU A 9 0.40 -2.29 4.72
CA GLU A 9 1.23 -3.27 5.42
C GLU A 9 2.50 -3.51 4.61
N THR A 10 3.60 -3.73 5.32
CA THR A 10 4.93 -3.77 4.73
C THR A 10 5.74 -4.95 5.28
N THR A 11 6.75 -5.38 4.54
CA THR A 11 7.67 -6.44 4.99
C THR A 11 8.50 -6.09 6.23
N GLY A 12 8.43 -4.85 6.73
CA GLY A 12 9.25 -4.29 7.82
C GLY A 12 9.27 -2.76 7.77
N LEU A 13 10.02 -2.10 8.66
CA LEU A 13 9.74 -0.70 9.01
C LEU A 13 10.39 0.39 8.13
N ASP A 14 11.28 0.05 7.21
CA ASP A 14 12.05 1.08 6.49
C ASP A 14 12.28 0.76 5.00
N TRP A 15 11.65 1.57 4.14
CA TRP A 15 11.79 1.47 2.70
C TRP A 15 13.22 1.77 2.21
N GLU A 16 14.02 2.55 2.95
CA GLU A 16 15.43 2.81 2.62
C GLU A 16 16.29 1.54 2.75
N HIS A 17 15.90 0.64 3.64
CA HIS A 17 16.50 -0.69 3.80
C HIS A 17 15.87 -1.74 2.85
N GLY A 18 15.15 -1.28 1.83
CA GLY A 18 14.57 -2.12 0.78
C GLY A 18 13.33 -2.89 1.21
N HIS A 19 12.70 -2.54 2.34
CA HIS A 19 11.39 -3.10 2.67
C HIS A 19 10.34 -2.69 1.63
N ARG A 20 9.34 -3.53 1.47
CA ARG A 20 8.35 -3.47 0.39
C ARG A 20 6.94 -3.44 0.94
N VAL A 21 6.04 -2.84 0.18
CA VAL A 21 4.59 -2.90 0.45
C VAL A 21 4.09 -4.31 0.12
N ILE A 22 3.26 -4.86 1.01
CA ILE A 22 2.62 -6.18 0.84
C ILE A 22 1.09 -6.13 0.86
N GLU A 23 0.50 -5.04 1.34
CA GLU A 23 -0.93 -4.79 1.30
C GLU A 23 -1.19 -3.29 1.17
N ILE A 24 -2.20 -2.91 0.38
CA ILE A 24 -2.72 -1.55 0.29
C ILE A 24 -4.20 -1.61 0.57
N GLY A 25 -4.66 -0.86 1.59
CA GLY A 25 -6.06 -0.67 1.90
C GLY A 25 -6.45 0.78 1.68
N CYS A 26 -7.53 1.01 0.93
CA CYS A 26 -8.04 2.35 0.63
C CYS A 26 -9.57 2.37 0.73
N VAL A 27 -10.09 3.36 1.44
CA VAL A 27 -11.53 3.59 1.62
C VAL A 27 -11.88 5.01 1.19
N GLU A 28 -12.82 5.15 0.27
CA GLU A 28 -13.30 6.45 -0.17
C GLU A 28 -14.31 7.05 0.81
N ILE A 29 -14.13 8.35 1.09
CA ILE A 29 -15.03 9.16 1.88
C ILE A 29 -15.50 10.36 1.04
N VAL A 30 -16.82 10.52 0.95
CA VAL A 30 -17.46 11.68 0.30
C VAL A 30 -18.48 12.26 1.28
N ASN A 31 -18.43 13.58 1.50
CA ASN A 31 -19.31 14.28 2.44
C ASN A 31 -19.32 13.64 3.84
N ARG A 32 -18.14 13.25 4.34
CA ARG A 32 -17.92 12.62 5.65
C ARG A 32 -18.63 11.26 5.84
N LYS A 33 -18.97 10.58 4.74
CA LYS A 33 -19.52 9.23 4.74
C LYS A 33 -18.65 8.33 3.89
N GLN A 34 -18.35 7.15 4.41
CA GLN A 34 -17.72 6.07 3.66
C GLN A 34 -18.64 5.67 2.49
N THR A 35 -18.07 5.55 1.29
CA THR A 35 -18.76 5.01 0.12
C THR A 35 -18.47 3.51 -0.02
N SER A 36 -19.11 2.84 -0.97
CA SER A 36 -18.78 1.45 -1.30
C SER A 36 -17.53 1.33 -2.19
N HIS A 37 -16.92 2.45 -2.60
CA HIS A 37 -15.76 2.45 -3.46
C HIS A 37 -14.50 2.29 -2.61
N THR A 38 -13.90 1.12 -2.67
CA THR A 38 -12.69 0.75 -1.93
C THR A 38 -11.68 0.16 -2.90
N TYR A 39 -10.40 0.35 -2.60
CA TYR A 39 -9.31 -0.34 -3.28
C TYR A 39 -8.56 -1.15 -2.24
N HIS A 40 -8.38 -2.44 -2.50
CA HIS A 40 -7.72 -3.35 -1.59
C HIS A 40 -6.92 -4.37 -2.38
N GLN A 41 -5.62 -4.46 -2.09
CA GLN A 41 -4.74 -5.32 -2.87
C GLN A 41 -3.58 -5.85 -2.04
N TYR A 42 -3.38 -7.17 -2.07
CA TYR A 42 -2.14 -7.81 -1.62
C TYR A 42 -1.09 -7.76 -2.73
N VAL A 43 0.18 -7.67 -2.33
CA VAL A 43 1.32 -7.46 -3.22
C VAL A 43 2.46 -8.42 -2.88
N ARG A 44 3.07 -9.04 -3.89
CA ARG A 44 4.24 -9.90 -3.70
C ARG A 44 5.53 -9.05 -3.59
N PRO A 45 6.29 -9.13 -2.48
CA PRO A 45 7.41 -8.21 -2.23
C PRO A 45 8.74 -8.63 -2.87
N ASN A 46 8.86 -9.87 -3.38
CA ASN A 46 10.12 -10.48 -3.85
C ASN A 46 11.28 -10.39 -2.82
N ARG A 47 10.95 -10.45 -1.53
CA ARG A 47 11.88 -10.51 -0.40
C ARG A 47 11.20 -11.20 0.78
N GLU A 48 11.97 -11.50 1.82
CA GLU A 48 11.42 -11.99 3.09
C GLU A 48 10.69 -10.88 3.87
N ILE A 49 9.75 -11.30 4.74
CA ILE A 49 9.04 -10.47 5.71
C ILE A 49 9.75 -10.62 7.05
N ASP A 50 10.02 -9.50 7.73
CA ASP A 50 10.56 -9.54 9.08
C ASP A 50 9.55 -10.20 10.03
N GLU A 51 10.05 -11.08 10.92
CA GLU A 51 9.19 -11.80 11.88
C GLU A 51 8.31 -10.84 12.69
N ALA A 52 8.86 -9.70 13.14
CA ALA A 52 8.12 -8.69 13.89
C ALA A 52 6.98 -8.04 13.09
N ALA A 53 7.15 -7.86 11.77
CA ALA A 53 6.07 -7.35 10.91
C ALA A 53 4.98 -8.42 10.76
N GLN A 54 5.38 -9.66 10.47
CA GLN A 54 4.46 -10.78 10.34
C GLN A 54 3.68 -11.05 11.64
N GLU A 55 4.27 -10.85 12.82
CA GLU A 55 3.56 -10.95 14.10
C GLU A 55 2.47 -9.88 14.28
N ILE A 56 2.62 -8.71 13.65
CA ILE A 56 1.66 -7.60 13.74
C ILE A 56 0.47 -7.82 12.80
N HIS A 57 0.74 -8.04 11.50
CA HIS A 57 -0.32 -8.08 10.48
C HIS A 57 -0.74 -9.52 10.10
N GLY A 58 0.05 -10.54 10.45
CA GLY A 58 -0.30 -11.95 10.25
C GLY A 58 -0.20 -12.45 8.79
N ILE A 59 0.48 -11.71 7.92
CA ILE A 59 0.58 -12.02 6.48
C ILE A 59 1.88 -12.77 6.24
N SER A 60 1.78 -13.99 5.71
CA SER A 60 2.94 -14.80 5.35
C SER A 60 3.28 -14.70 3.86
N LEU A 61 4.52 -15.04 3.50
CA LEU A 61 4.95 -15.04 2.09
C LEU A 61 4.16 -16.03 1.23
N GLU A 62 3.72 -17.15 1.80
CA GLU A 62 2.89 -18.13 1.11
C GLU A 62 1.55 -17.53 0.70
N MET A 63 0.96 -16.65 1.52
CA MET A 63 -0.27 -15.91 1.18
C MET A 63 -0.08 -14.95 0.01
N LEU A 64 1.15 -14.48 -0.20
CA LEU A 64 1.52 -13.48 -1.22
C LEU A 64 2.10 -14.09 -2.50
N ALA A 65 2.34 -15.40 -2.54
CA ALA A 65 3.08 -16.06 -3.63
C ALA A 65 2.41 -15.89 -5.01
N ASP A 66 1.08 -15.90 -5.04
CA ASP A 66 0.21 -15.76 -6.22
C ASP A 66 -0.28 -14.32 -6.46
N LYS A 67 0.11 -13.37 -5.60
CA LYS A 67 -0.32 -11.98 -5.69
C LYS A 67 0.52 -11.19 -6.71
N PRO A 68 -0.04 -10.13 -7.31
CA PRO A 68 0.68 -9.31 -8.27
C PRO A 68 1.88 -8.61 -7.63
N LEU A 69 2.87 -8.24 -8.45
CA LEU A 69 3.89 -7.29 -8.08
C LEU A 69 3.31 -5.87 -8.02
N PHE A 70 3.92 -4.97 -7.25
CA PHE A 70 3.45 -3.59 -7.14
C PHE A 70 3.31 -2.91 -8.51
N LYS A 71 4.30 -3.10 -9.40
CA LYS A 71 4.28 -2.53 -10.77
C LYS A 71 3.05 -2.95 -11.60
N GLU A 72 2.43 -4.08 -11.28
CA GLU A 72 1.27 -4.60 -12.02
C GLU A 72 -0.03 -3.96 -11.53
N ILE A 73 -0.01 -3.30 -10.37
CA ILE A 73 -1.18 -2.64 -9.75
C ILE A 73 -1.00 -1.12 -9.63
N ALA A 74 0.17 -0.58 -10.01
CA ALA A 74 0.53 0.81 -9.81
C ALA A 74 -0.43 1.77 -10.53
N ASP A 75 -0.80 1.48 -11.79
CA ASP A 75 -1.76 2.28 -12.54
C ASP A 75 -3.14 2.30 -11.88
N ASP A 76 -3.65 1.13 -11.48
CA ASP A 76 -4.96 1.02 -10.84
C ASP A 76 -5.01 1.74 -9.49
N PHE A 77 -3.93 1.63 -8.69
CA PHE A 77 -3.78 2.39 -7.45
C PHE A 77 -3.78 3.89 -7.69
N LEU A 78 -2.94 4.39 -8.61
CA LEU A 78 -2.87 5.81 -8.95
C LEU A 78 -4.21 6.35 -9.44
N ASN A 79 -4.89 5.61 -10.31
CA ASN A 79 -6.23 5.95 -10.78
C ASN A 79 -7.24 6.01 -9.63
N PHE A 80 -7.14 5.12 -8.63
CA PHE A 80 -8.01 5.15 -7.47
C PHE A 80 -7.77 6.38 -6.59
N VAL A 81 -6.52 6.81 -6.39
CA VAL A 81 -6.21 7.95 -5.49
C VAL A 81 -6.22 9.31 -6.18
N ASP A 82 -6.25 9.35 -7.52
CA ASP A 82 -6.19 10.59 -8.28
C ASP A 82 -7.29 11.60 -7.86
N GLY A 83 -6.90 12.87 -7.80
CA GLY A 83 -7.75 13.99 -7.40
C GLY A 83 -8.32 13.93 -5.98
N SER A 84 -7.84 13.03 -5.10
CA SER A 84 -8.29 12.92 -3.70
C SER A 84 -7.28 13.45 -2.68
N GLU A 85 -7.78 13.85 -1.52
CA GLU A 85 -6.94 14.06 -0.34
C GLU A 85 -6.70 12.72 0.35
N LEU A 86 -5.42 12.33 0.48
CA LEU A 86 -5.01 11.15 1.22
C LEU A 86 -4.98 11.45 2.73
N ILE A 87 -5.68 10.63 3.50
CA ILE A 87 -5.70 10.69 4.97
C ILE A 87 -5.08 9.41 5.50
N ILE A 88 -3.90 9.54 6.09
CA ILE A 88 -3.09 8.41 6.55
C ILE A 88 -2.59 8.71 7.96
N HIS A 89 -2.68 7.75 8.86
CA HIS A 89 -2.06 7.88 10.18
C HIS A 89 -0.57 7.62 10.06
N ASN A 90 0.29 8.54 10.52
CA ASN A 90 1.74 8.49 10.28
C ASN A 90 2.13 8.52 8.79
N ALA A 91 1.47 9.39 8.01
CA ALA A 91 1.60 9.47 6.55
C ALA A 91 3.02 9.44 5.98
N ALA A 92 4.04 9.95 6.70
CA ALA A 92 5.43 9.91 6.25
C ALA A 92 5.94 8.48 5.99
N PHE A 93 5.45 7.51 6.76
CA PHE A 93 5.78 6.10 6.60
C PHE A 93 5.22 5.56 5.28
N ASP A 94 3.89 5.54 5.12
CA ASP A 94 3.21 4.98 3.96
C ASP A 94 3.59 5.71 2.67
N VAL A 95 3.68 7.05 2.71
CA VAL A 95 4.07 7.84 1.54
C VAL A 95 5.51 7.52 1.14
N GLY A 96 6.42 7.29 2.09
CA GLY A 96 7.78 6.86 1.80
C GLY A 96 7.83 5.52 1.06
N PHE A 97 7.09 4.54 1.57
CA PHE A 97 6.94 3.22 0.93
C PHE A 97 6.32 3.31 -0.46
N LEU A 98 5.18 3.97 -0.59
CA LEU A 98 4.47 4.14 -1.86
C LEU A 98 5.32 4.90 -2.90
N SER A 99 6.00 5.96 -2.48
CA SER A 99 6.89 6.72 -3.37
C SER A 99 8.07 5.85 -3.86
N ASN A 100 8.65 5.03 -2.98
CA ASN A 100 9.71 4.11 -3.36
C ASN A 100 9.20 3.03 -4.33
N GLU A 101 8.03 2.44 -4.07
CA GLU A 101 7.41 1.45 -4.94
C GLU A 101 7.06 2.02 -6.33
N LEU A 102 6.52 3.24 -6.38
CA LEU A 102 6.24 3.97 -7.62
C LEU A 102 7.53 4.23 -8.42
N ARG A 103 8.60 4.68 -7.76
CA ARG A 103 9.92 4.88 -8.38
C ARG A 103 10.48 3.58 -8.97
N LEU A 104 10.38 2.48 -8.23
CA LEU A 104 10.80 1.15 -8.70
C LEU A 104 9.92 0.62 -9.85
N SER A 105 8.71 1.14 -9.98
CA SER A 105 7.75 0.80 -11.04
C SER A 105 7.84 1.71 -12.27
N GLY A 106 8.74 2.70 -12.26
CA GLY A 106 8.99 3.59 -13.40
C GLY A 106 8.26 4.93 -13.34
N TYR A 107 7.60 5.26 -12.23
CA TYR A 107 7.02 6.57 -11.98
C TYR A 107 8.05 7.40 -11.19
N GLY A 108 8.73 8.32 -11.87
CA GLY A 108 9.78 9.17 -11.29
C GLY A 108 9.91 10.49 -12.03
#